data_AF-A0A2D7Q586-F1
#
_entry.id   AF-A0A2D7Q586-F1
#
_cell.length_a   1.000
_cell.length_b   1.000
_cell.length_c   1.000
_cell.angle_alpha   90.00
_cell.angle_beta   90.00
_cell.angle_gamma   90.00
#
_symmetry.space_group_name_H-M   'P 1'
#
loop_
_entity.id
_entity.type
_entity.pdbx_description
1 polymer ?
#
loop_
_entity_poly.entity_id
_entity_poly.type
_entity_poly.pdbx_seq_one_letter_code
_entity_poly.pdbx_strand_id
1 'polypeptide(L)'
;MNFIEEYKQYHAQEEQNFPGNSLRPQLRHINDLVKDTKAETLLDYGCGKGLQYSEWKHHEQLGVMPALYDPAVPEFEKLPDGPFHGVFSTDVLE
;
A
#
# COMPACT_ATOMS: atom_id res chain seq x y z
N MET A 1 -9.78 11.53 -20.34
CA MET A 1 -9.89 10.28 -19.56
C MET A 1 -9.46 10.63 -18.15
N ASN A 2 -10.30 10.34 -17.15
CA ASN A 2 -9.94 10.61 -15.75
C ASN A 2 -9.71 9.25 -15.08
N PHE A 3 -8.48 8.76 -15.17
CA PHE A 3 -8.12 7.42 -14.72
C PHE A 3 -8.40 7.17 -13.24
N ILE A 4 -8.37 8.22 -12.40
CA ILE A 4 -8.69 8.09 -10.97
C ILE A 4 -10.17 7.80 -10.76
N GLU A 5 -11.06 8.44 -11.52
CA GLU A 5 -12.51 8.20 -11.38
C GLU A 5 -12.89 6.81 -11.92
N GLU A 6 -12.23 6.34 -12.98
CA GLU A 6 -12.38 4.97 -13.46
C GLU A 6 -11.86 3.96 -12.41
N TYR A 7 -10.71 4.22 -11.79
CA TYR A 7 -10.13 3.39 -10.74
C TYR A 7 -11.04 3.30 -9.50
N LYS A 8 -11.66 4.42 -9.08
CA LYS A 8 -12.69 4.44 -8.02
C LYS A 8 -13.88 3.55 -8.37
N GLN A 9 -14.34 3.58 -9.62
CA GLN A 9 -15.44 2.70 -10.05
C GLN A 9 -15.06 1.22 -9.95
N TYR A 10 -13.85 0.83 -10.35
CA TYR A 10 -13.38 -0.55 -10.23
C TYR A 10 -13.26 -1.01 -8.76
N HIS A 11 -12.82 -0.14 -7.86
CA HIS A 11 -12.81 -0.41 -6.41
C HIS A 11 -14.20 -0.63 -5.83
N ALA A 12 -15.19 0.14 -6.31
CA ALA A 12 -16.56 0.11 -5.83
C ALA A 12 -17.41 -1.04 -6.41
N GLN A 13 -17.04 -1.59 -7.57
CA GLN A 13 -17.79 -2.65 -8.25
C GLN A 13 -17.86 -3.96 -7.43
N GLU A 14 -16.75 -4.35 -6.80
CA GLU A 14 -16.69 -5.55 -5.97
C GLU A 14 -15.94 -5.25 -4.67
N GLU A 15 -16.56 -5.58 -3.54
CA GLU A 15 -15.97 -5.37 -2.20
C GLU A 15 -14.65 -6.13 -2.02
N GLN A 16 -14.39 -7.14 -2.84
CA GLN A 16 -13.14 -7.91 -2.80
C GLN A 16 -12.07 -7.41 -3.77
N ASN A 17 -12.35 -6.42 -4.63
CA ASN A 17 -11.34 -5.87 -5.53
C ASN A 17 -10.24 -5.13 -4.76
N PHE A 18 -8.99 -5.29 -5.20
CA PHE A 18 -7.81 -4.61 -4.67
C PHE A 18 -7.69 -4.66 -3.13
N PRO A 19 -7.66 -5.86 -2.51
CA PRO A 19 -7.55 -5.97 -1.06
C PRO A 19 -6.13 -5.68 -0.54
N GLY A 20 -5.16 -5.47 -1.43
CA GLY A 20 -3.74 -5.27 -1.10
C GLY A 20 -2.91 -6.56 -1.03
N ASN A 21 -3.43 -7.66 -1.59
CA ASN A 21 -2.77 -8.97 -1.61
C ASN A 21 -1.52 -9.04 -2.49
N SER A 22 -1.33 -8.09 -3.41
CA SER A 22 -0.12 -7.98 -4.25
C SER A 22 1.15 -7.72 -3.44
N LEU A 23 1.04 -7.28 -2.17
CA LEU A 23 2.20 -7.16 -1.27
C LEU A 23 2.81 -8.53 -0.93
N ARG A 24 1.98 -9.56 -0.72
CA ARG A 24 2.42 -10.83 -0.12
C ARG A 24 3.56 -11.52 -0.89
N PRO A 25 3.53 -11.62 -2.23
CA PRO A 25 4.64 -12.19 -3.00
C PRO A 25 5.95 -11.39 -2.86
N GLN A 26 5.87 -10.08 -2.61
CA GLN A 26 7.02 -9.16 -2.54
C GLN A 26 7.50 -8.89 -1.12
N LEU A 27 6.74 -9.30 -0.10
CA LEU A 27 6.95 -8.95 1.30
C LEU A 27 8.37 -9.30 1.79
N ARG A 28 8.94 -10.42 1.34
CA ARG A 28 10.32 -10.79 1.67
C ARG A 28 11.32 -9.75 1.14
N HIS A 29 11.21 -9.38 -0.13
CA HIS A 29 12.14 -8.43 -0.77
C HIS A 29 12.04 -7.05 -0.14
N ILE A 30 10.82 -6.58 0.12
CA ILE A 30 10.58 -5.30 0.78
C ILE A 30 11.16 -5.32 2.20
N ASN A 31 10.92 -6.39 2.96
CA ASN A 31 11.47 -6.54 4.31
C ASN A 31 13.01 -6.57 4.33
N ASP A 32 13.64 -7.24 3.36
CA ASP A 32 15.10 -7.25 3.23
C ASP A 32 15.62 -5.83 2.98
N LEU A 33 14.98 -5.06 2.09
CA LEU A 33 15.31 -3.64 1.85
C LEU A 33 15.11 -2.76 3.09
N VAL A 34 14.01 -2.93 3.83
CA VAL A 34 13.75 -2.19 5.08
C VAL A 34 14.89 -2.40 6.08
N LYS A 35 15.36 -3.64 6.23
CA LYS A 35 16.47 -3.98 7.13
C LYS A 35 17.80 -3.43 6.66
N ASP A 36 18.12 -3.59 5.37
CA ASP A 36 19.39 -3.16 4.79
C ASP A 36 19.53 -1.63 4.82
N THR A 37 18.42 -0.91 4.59
CA THR A 37 18.38 0.56 4.60
C THR A 37 18.13 1.14 5.98
N LYS A 38 17.76 0.31 6.97
CA LYS A 38 17.32 0.73 8.30
C LYS A 38 16.16 1.73 8.22
N ALA A 39 15.21 1.48 7.33
CA ALA A 39 14.07 2.36 7.13
C ALA A 39 13.14 2.36 8.35
N GLU A 40 12.91 3.54 8.94
CA GLU A 40 12.03 3.70 10.11
C GLU A 40 10.65 4.28 9.74
N THR A 41 10.49 4.78 8.51
CA THR A 41 9.23 5.34 8.00
C THR A 41 9.00 4.87 6.57
N LEU A 42 7.84 4.30 6.31
CA LEU A 42 7.47 3.74 5.01
C LEU A 42 6.16 4.33 4.49
N LEU A 43 6.00 4.34 3.17
CA LEU A 43 4.73 4.57 2.48
C LEU A 43 4.43 3.39 1.54
N ASP A 44 3.25 2.80 1.71
CA ASP A 44 2.65 1.88 0.73
C ASP A 44 1.78 2.70 -0.24
N TYR A 45 2.30 2.93 -1.45
CA TYR A 45 1.69 3.73 -2.49
C TYR A 45 0.85 2.83 -3.41
N GLY A 46 -0.47 2.91 -3.25
CA GLY A 46 -1.41 1.98 -3.85
C GLY A 46 -1.79 0.83 -2.91
N CYS A 47 -2.06 1.13 -1.63
CA CYS A 47 -2.33 0.10 -0.63
C CYS A 47 -3.66 -0.64 -0.83
N GLY A 48 -4.50 -0.21 -1.78
CA GLY A 48 -5.86 -0.70 -1.93
C GLY A 48 -6.64 -0.58 -0.63
N LYS A 49 -7.40 -1.62 -0.28
CA LYS A 49 -8.23 -1.65 0.96
C LYS A 49 -7.42 -1.89 2.24
N GLY A 50 -6.10 -2.01 2.17
CA GLY A 50 -5.23 -2.09 3.35
C GLY A 50 -5.31 -3.39 4.15
N LEU A 51 -5.94 -4.46 3.62
CA LEU A 51 -6.11 -5.74 4.35
C LEU A 51 -4.76 -6.41 4.66
N GLN A 52 -3.73 -6.13 3.87
CA GLN A 52 -2.36 -6.55 4.16
C GLN A 52 -1.83 -6.04 5.50
N TYR A 53 -2.42 -4.99 6.06
CA TYR A 53 -2.05 -4.48 7.38
C TYR A 53 -3.14 -4.66 8.43
N SER A 54 -4.41 -4.44 8.10
CA SER A 54 -5.51 -4.55 9.06
C SER A 54 -5.86 -6.00 9.41
N GLU A 55 -5.86 -6.91 8.42
CA GLU A 55 -6.22 -8.32 8.58
C GLU A 55 -4.99 -9.23 8.65
N TRP A 56 -4.07 -9.11 7.67
CA TRP A 56 -2.93 -10.04 7.53
C TRP A 56 -1.65 -9.57 8.22
N LYS A 57 -1.67 -8.37 8.82
CA LYS A 57 -0.65 -7.82 9.70
C LYS A 57 0.79 -7.90 9.16
N HIS A 58 0.99 -7.70 7.86
CA HIS A 58 2.31 -7.77 7.24
C HIS A 58 3.30 -6.71 7.77
N HIS A 59 2.79 -5.63 8.38
CA HIS A 59 3.60 -4.64 9.09
C HIS A 59 4.38 -5.24 10.28
N GLU A 60 3.89 -6.31 10.92
CA GLU A 60 4.61 -7.01 11.98
C GLU A 60 5.92 -7.63 11.46
N GLN A 61 5.91 -8.14 10.22
CA GLN A 61 7.11 -8.66 9.57
C GLN A 61 8.05 -7.52 9.14
N LEU A 62 7.51 -6.41 8.65
CA LEU A 62 8.29 -5.22 8.29
C LEU A 62 8.93 -4.53 9.51
N GLY A 63 8.36 -4.71 10.70
CA GLY A 63 8.78 -4.04 11.93
C GLY A 63 8.33 -2.58 12.04
N VAL A 64 7.55 -2.10 11.08
CA VAL A 64 7.00 -0.73 11.03
C VAL A 64 5.66 -0.75 10.30
N MET A 65 4.68 0.02 10.80
CA MET A 65 3.42 0.26 10.10
C MET A 65 3.63 1.32 9.02
N PRO A 66 3.48 1.01 7.72
CA PRO A 66 3.58 2.01 6.68
C PRO A 66 2.44 3.03 6.78
N ALA A 67 2.72 4.27 6.38
CA ALA A 67 1.65 5.15 5.95
C ALA A 67 0.99 4.57 4.70
N LEU A 68 -0.32 4.79 4.57
CA LEU A 68 -1.15 4.18 3.52
C LEU A 68 -1.65 5.26 2.58
N TYR A 69 -1.60 4.97 1.28
CA TYR A 69 -2.16 5.84 0.26
C TYR A 69 -2.79 5.01 -0.87
N ASP A 70 -4.03 5.30 -1.19
CA ASP A 70 -4.67 4.87 -2.44
C ASP A 70 -5.76 5.90 -2.82
N PRO A 71 -5.64 6.62 -3.95
CA PRO A 71 -6.57 7.68 -4.32
C PRO A 71 -7.97 7.17 -4.69
N ALA A 72 -8.14 5.86 -4.87
CA ALA A 72 -9.45 5.25 -5.12
C ALA A 72 -10.14 4.74 -3.86
N VAL A 73 -9.48 4.79 -2.70
CA VAL A 73 -10.05 4.35 -1.42
C VAL A 73 -10.23 5.56 -0.50
N PRO A 74 -11.47 5.95 -0.15
CA PRO A 74 -11.73 7.17 0.63
C PRO A 74 -10.97 7.27 1.96
N GLU A 75 -10.70 6.13 2.62
CA GLU A 75 -9.92 6.10 3.86
C GLU A 75 -8.45 6.48 3.66
N PHE A 76 -7.90 6.21 2.47
CA PHE A 76 -6.49 6.38 2.13
C PHE A 76 -6.26 7.39 0.99
N GLU A 77 -7.28 8.19 0.64
CA GLU A 77 -7.23 9.08 -0.53
C GLU A 77 -6.31 10.30 -0.33
N LYS A 78 -6.02 10.65 0.93
CA LYS A 78 -5.16 11.78 1.27
C LYS A 78 -3.70 11.32 1.30
N LEU A 79 -2.89 11.87 0.41
CA LEU A 79 -1.45 11.62 0.39
C LEU A 79 -0.81 12.05 1.73
N PRO A 80 -0.13 11.12 2.44
CA PRO A 80 0.55 11.45 3.69
C PRO A 80 1.74 12.41 3.49
N ASP A 81 1.93 13.34 4.43
CA ASP A 81 3.09 14.24 4.45
C ASP A 81 4.37 13.46 4.79
N GLY A 82 5.41 13.63 3.96
CA GLY A 82 6.72 13.00 4.14
C GLY A 82 7.75 13.88 4.89
N PRO A 83 9.05 13.54 4.83
CA PRO A 83 9.66 12.47 4.03
C PRO A 83 9.52 11.07 4.61
N PHE A 84 9.57 10.06 3.74
CA PHE A 84 9.65 8.64 4.10
C PHE A 84 11.04 8.08 3.77
N HIS A 85 11.55 7.15 4.57
CA HIS A 85 12.79 6.44 4.27
C HIS A 85 12.61 5.50 3.06
N GLY A 86 11.43 4.89 2.92
CA GLY A 86 11.09 4.02 1.81
C GLY A 86 9.67 4.26 1.31
N VAL A 87 9.50 4.21 -0.01
CA VAL A 87 8.19 4.17 -0.66
C VAL A 87 8.17 2.93 -1.52
N PHE A 88 7.14 2.10 -1.40
CA PHE A 88 6.95 0.94 -2.25
C PHE A 88 5.55 0.96 -2.85
N SER A 89 5.41 0.30 -4.00
CA SER A 89 4.14 0.09 -4.69
C SER A 89 4.16 -1.33 -5.24
N THR A 90 3.08 -2.07 -5.02
CA THR A 90 2.94 -3.43 -5.53
C THR A 90 1.72 -3.52 -6.43
N ASP A 91 1.96 -3.53 -7.74
CA ASP A 91 0.93 -3.78 -8.76
C ASP A 91 -0.13 -2.67 -8.88
N VAL A 92 0.30 -1.39 -8.78
CA VAL A 92 -0.59 -0.20 -8.93
C VAL A 92 -0.11 0.77 -10.01
N LEU A 93 1.20 0.84 -10.29
CA LEU A 93 1.75 1.70 -11.33
C LEU A 93 1.89 0.90 -12.63
N GLU A 94 0.89 1.01 -13.50
CA GLU A 94 0.84 0.39 -14.85
C GLU A 94 1.08 1.40 -15.98
#